data_AF-N6XLV1-F1
#
_entry.id   AF-N6XLV1-F1
#
_cell.length_a   1.000
_cell.length_b   1.000
_cell.length_c   1.000
_cell.angle_alpha   90.00
_cell.angle_beta   90.00
_cell.angle_gamma   90.00
#
_symmetry.space_group_name_H-M   'P 1'
#
loop_
_entity.id
_entity.type
_entity.pdbx_description
1 polymer ?
#
loop_
_entity_poly.entity_id
_entity_poly.type
_entity_poly.pdbx_seq_one_letter_code
_entity_poly.pdbx_strand_id
1 'polypeptide(L)'
;MTDSIAAQLDALFAAPVRVTVGGKRVAVRGVWLGELADFLRLYARKPADGAAHDTPEVIDWMAEIVQVLARLCGETVEWVTALDDASLDTLFAAMWEANRVLFEPGAGARTGPRGGASISWATAAAVLIEAGHRPEDIERYTLVQVEQYMAAHARLAADRRLEALSIARASQADQKGYRSFLRTLEASRAKLGR
;
A
#
# COMPACT_ATOMS: atom_id res chain seq x y z
N MET A 1 -22.30 12.08 -1.10
CA MET A 1 -22.62 11.07 -0.06
C MET A 1 -21.45 11.05 0.89
N THR A 2 -21.68 11.31 2.17
CA THR A 2 -20.62 11.26 3.19
C THR A 2 -20.31 9.79 3.45
N ASP A 3 -19.10 9.34 3.11
CA ASP A 3 -18.67 7.98 3.43
C ASP A 3 -18.74 7.78 4.96
N SER A 4 -19.32 6.65 5.38
CA SER A 4 -19.40 6.31 6.81
C SER A 4 -18.00 6.23 7.44
N ILE A 5 -17.89 6.53 8.74
CA ILE A 5 -16.61 6.41 9.47
C ILE A 5 -16.03 5.00 9.31
N ALA A 6 -16.88 3.96 9.32
CA ALA A 6 -16.45 2.59 9.08
C ALA A 6 -15.77 2.42 7.71
N ALA A 7 -16.36 2.94 6.64
CA ALA A 7 -15.78 2.87 5.30
C ALA A 7 -14.45 3.65 5.19
N GLN A 8 -14.31 4.77 5.91
CA GLN A 8 -13.06 5.52 5.95
C GLN A 8 -11.96 4.75 6.69
N LEU A 9 -12.29 4.10 7.80
CA LEU A 9 -11.35 3.24 8.54
C LEU A 9 -10.99 1.99 7.72
N ASP A 10 -11.95 1.37 7.05
CA ASP A 10 -11.70 0.24 6.17
C ASP A 10 -10.75 0.62 5.03
N ALA A 11 -10.94 1.79 4.43
CA ALA A 11 -10.00 2.30 3.43
C ALA A 11 -8.62 2.56 4.04
N LEU A 12 -8.55 3.25 5.19
CA LEU A 12 -7.31 3.62 5.87
C LEU A 12 -6.44 2.40 6.23
N PHE A 13 -7.09 1.37 6.74
CA PHE A 13 -6.42 0.15 7.18
C PHE A 13 -6.37 -0.93 6.11
N ALA A 14 -6.75 -0.62 4.87
CA ALA A 14 -6.85 -1.58 3.77
C ALA A 14 -7.54 -2.88 4.23
N ALA A 15 -8.74 -2.72 4.80
CA ALA A 15 -9.51 -3.82 5.36
C ALA A 15 -9.68 -4.95 4.33
N PRO A 16 -9.63 -6.21 4.78
CA PRO A 16 -9.72 -7.35 3.89
C PRO A 16 -11.07 -7.40 3.19
N VAL A 17 -11.07 -7.83 1.92
CA VAL A 17 -12.28 -8.05 1.12
C VAL A 17 -13.00 -9.28 1.65
N ARG A 18 -14.25 -9.12 2.07
CA ARG A 18 -15.05 -10.21 2.64
C ARG A 18 -15.94 -10.84 1.59
N VAL A 19 -15.80 -12.14 1.39
CA VAL A 19 -16.59 -12.94 0.45
C VAL A 19 -17.17 -14.18 1.12
N THR A 20 -18.20 -14.79 0.53
CA THR A 20 -18.75 -16.08 0.97
C THR A 20 -18.41 -17.13 -0.07
N VAL A 21 -17.69 -18.17 0.33
CA VAL A 21 -17.08 -19.17 -0.55
C VAL A 21 -17.23 -20.53 0.13
N GLY A 22 -17.74 -21.55 -0.58
CA GLY A 22 -17.99 -22.87 0.02
C GLY A 22 -18.87 -22.83 1.28
N GLY A 23 -19.82 -21.89 1.37
CA GLY A 23 -20.68 -21.69 2.55
C GLY A 23 -20.01 -21.02 3.76
N LYS A 24 -18.72 -20.67 3.67
CA LYS A 24 -17.95 -19.98 4.71
C LYS A 24 -17.73 -18.52 4.36
N ARG A 25 -17.80 -17.62 5.35
CA ARG A 25 -17.37 -16.23 5.19
C ARG A 25 -15.87 -16.14 5.38
N VAL A 26 -15.19 -15.58 4.39
CA VAL A 26 -13.73 -15.52 4.31
C VAL A 26 -13.31 -14.06 4.08
N ALA A 27 -12.21 -13.66 4.71
CA ALA A 27 -11.64 -12.33 4.58
C ALA A 27 -10.30 -12.42 3.85
N VAL A 28 -10.23 -11.83 2.66
CA VAL A 28 -9.04 -11.84 1.81
C VAL A 28 -8.28 -10.53 1.98
N ARG A 29 -7.08 -10.60 2.57
CA ARG A 29 -6.23 -9.42 2.76
C ARG A 29 -5.43 -9.10 1.49
N GLY A 30 -4.94 -7.87 1.43
CA GLY A 30 -3.87 -7.51 0.51
C GLY A 30 -2.57 -8.24 0.83
N VAL A 31 -1.70 -8.36 -0.18
CA VAL A 31 -0.34 -8.87 -0.03
C VAL A 31 0.45 -7.93 0.87
N TRP A 32 1.15 -8.51 1.83
CA TRP A 32 2.04 -7.75 2.71
C TRP A 32 3.33 -7.37 1.99
N LEU A 33 3.96 -6.27 2.39
CA LEU A 33 5.21 -5.81 1.80
C LEU A 33 6.32 -6.86 1.89
N GLY A 34 6.40 -7.60 3.01
CA GLY A 34 7.36 -8.70 3.16
C GLY A 34 7.14 -9.86 2.18
N GLU A 35 5.92 -10.03 1.68
CA GLU A 35 5.55 -11.08 0.73
C GLU A 35 5.56 -10.59 -0.74
N LEU A 36 5.61 -9.27 -0.93
CA LEU A 36 5.35 -8.63 -2.22
C LEU A 36 6.36 -9.02 -3.30
N ALA A 37 7.64 -9.13 -2.95
CA ALA A 37 8.68 -9.50 -3.90
C ALA A 37 8.44 -10.88 -4.50
N ASP A 38 8.09 -11.87 -3.66
CA ASP A 38 7.82 -13.23 -4.11
C ASP A 38 6.50 -13.32 -4.88
N PHE A 39 5.48 -12.59 -4.44
CA PHE A 39 4.22 -12.47 -5.17
C PHE A 39 4.43 -11.92 -6.59
N LEU A 40 5.21 -10.84 -6.75
CA LEU A 40 5.49 -10.26 -8.06
C LEU A 40 6.30 -11.20 -8.96
N ARG A 41 7.25 -11.96 -8.40
CA ARG A 41 8.00 -12.99 -9.14
C ARG A 41 7.11 -14.13 -9.61
N LEU A 42 6.13 -14.54 -8.80
CA LEU A 42 5.13 -15.54 -9.20
C LEU A 42 4.28 -15.03 -10.37
N TYR A 43 3.81 -13.79 -10.30
CA TYR A 43 3.02 -13.20 -11.38
C TYR A 43 3.81 -12.96 -12.67
N ALA A 44 5.09 -12.61 -12.56
CA ALA A 44 5.97 -12.48 -13.73
C ALA A 44 6.19 -13.81 -14.47
N ARG A 45 6.02 -14.95 -13.77
CA ARG A 45 6.08 -16.30 -14.33
C ARG A 45 4.71 -16.83 -14.76
N LYS A 46 3.64 -16.02 -14.73
CA LYS A 46 2.30 -16.47 -15.12
C LYS A 46 2.34 -17.02 -16.56
N PRO A 47 1.85 -18.25 -16.79
CA PRO A 47 1.69 -18.80 -18.14
C PRO A 47 0.83 -17.88 -19.02
N ALA A 48 1.07 -17.91 -20.33
CA ALA A 48 0.28 -17.15 -21.29
C ALA A 48 -1.20 -17.54 -21.23
N ASP A 49 -2.09 -16.56 -21.40
CA ASP A 49 -3.53 -16.82 -21.42
C ASP A 49 -3.86 -17.81 -22.57
N GLY A 50 -4.58 -18.89 -22.24
CA GLY A 50 -4.90 -19.97 -23.18
C GLY A 50 -3.86 -21.10 -23.27
N ALA A 51 -2.82 -21.09 -22.44
CA ALA A 51 -1.94 -22.26 -22.28
C ALA A 51 -2.74 -23.51 -21.87
N ALA A 52 -2.31 -24.68 -22.33
CA ALA A 52 -2.95 -25.94 -21.96
C ALA A 52 -2.77 -26.21 -20.45
N HIS A 53 -3.88 -26.47 -19.77
CA HIS A 53 -3.92 -26.67 -18.31
C HIS A 53 -3.02 -27.81 -17.81
N ASP A 54 -2.76 -28.80 -18.67
CA ASP A 54 -2.01 -30.01 -18.32
C ASP A 54 -0.48 -29.84 -18.48
N THR A 55 -0.03 -28.65 -18.87
CA THR A 55 1.41 -28.38 -18.99
C THR A 55 2.05 -28.26 -17.60
N PRO A 56 3.28 -28.79 -17.39
CA PRO A 56 3.95 -28.71 -16.10
C PRO A 56 4.06 -27.28 -15.56
N GLU A 57 4.32 -26.31 -16.43
CA GLU A 57 4.43 -24.90 -16.08
C GLU A 57 3.12 -24.32 -15.51
N VAL A 58 1.97 -24.70 -16.10
CA VAL A 58 0.66 -24.26 -15.61
C VAL A 58 0.33 -24.93 -14.28
N ILE A 59 0.60 -26.23 -14.15
CA ILE A 59 0.37 -26.98 -12.91
C ILE A 59 1.20 -26.41 -11.76
N ASP A 60 2.50 -26.17 -11.98
CA ASP A 60 3.41 -25.62 -10.97
C ASP A 60 2.98 -24.21 -10.55
N TRP A 61 2.65 -23.35 -11.53
CA TRP A 61 2.16 -22.00 -11.25
C TRP A 61 0.83 -22.03 -10.48
N MET A 62 -0.10 -22.91 -10.85
CA MET A 62 -1.38 -23.10 -10.15
C MET A 62 -1.16 -23.56 -8.70
N ALA A 63 -0.24 -24.49 -8.46
CA ALA A 63 0.09 -24.93 -7.10
C ALA A 63 0.65 -23.79 -6.24
N GLU A 64 1.54 -22.96 -6.80
CA GLU A 64 2.12 -21.81 -6.09
C GLU A 64 1.06 -20.71 -5.80
N ILE A 65 0.19 -20.39 -6.76
CA ILE A 65 -0.82 -19.33 -6.56
C ILE A 65 -1.90 -19.76 -5.56
N VAL A 66 -2.23 -21.05 -5.48
CA VAL A 66 -3.14 -21.58 -4.45
C VAL A 66 -2.54 -21.41 -3.05
N GLN A 67 -1.22 -21.62 -2.87
CA GLN A 67 -0.55 -21.35 -1.59
C GLN A 67 -0.60 -19.86 -1.21
N VAL A 68 -0.52 -18.96 -2.20
CA VAL A 68 -0.71 -17.53 -1.96
C VAL A 68 -2.15 -17.26 -1.51
N LEU A 69 -3.16 -17.76 -2.24
CA LEU A 69 -4.57 -17.58 -1.88
C LEU A 69 -4.85 -18.05 -0.45
N ALA A 70 -4.40 -19.25 -0.10
CA ALA A 70 -4.51 -19.83 1.25
C ALA A 70 -3.97 -18.86 2.32
N ARG A 71 -2.78 -18.29 2.12
CA ARG A 71 -2.18 -17.30 3.03
C ARG A 71 -2.94 -15.98 3.10
N LEU A 72 -3.48 -15.51 1.98
CA LEU A 72 -4.24 -14.25 1.93
C LEU A 72 -5.63 -14.37 2.56
N CYS A 73 -6.23 -15.56 2.54
CA CYS A 73 -7.52 -15.80 3.18
C CYS A 73 -7.41 -16.39 4.59
N GLY A 74 -6.22 -16.81 5.01
CA GLY A 74 -5.98 -17.44 6.31
C GLY A 74 -6.50 -18.88 6.41
N GLU A 75 -6.66 -19.55 5.28
CA GLU A 75 -7.15 -20.93 5.19
C GLU A 75 -6.02 -21.89 4.77
N THR A 76 -6.30 -23.18 4.84
CA THR A 76 -5.38 -24.25 4.42
C THR A 76 -5.39 -24.43 2.90
N VAL A 77 -4.27 -24.89 2.34
CA VAL A 77 -4.16 -25.22 0.91
C VAL A 77 -5.20 -26.27 0.51
N GLU A 78 -5.38 -27.30 1.34
CA GLU A 78 -6.33 -28.39 1.12
C GLU A 78 -7.77 -27.87 0.96
N TRP A 79 -8.14 -26.87 1.77
CA TRP A 79 -9.46 -26.24 1.70
C TRP A 79 -9.64 -25.49 0.38
N VAL A 80 -8.64 -24.71 -0.04
CA VAL A 80 -8.71 -23.96 -1.31
C VAL A 80 -8.77 -24.91 -2.51
N THR A 81 -7.99 -26.00 -2.50
CA THR A 81 -8.01 -27.01 -3.58
C THR A 81 -9.30 -27.82 -3.67
N ALA A 82 -10.08 -27.87 -2.58
CA ALA A 82 -11.35 -28.59 -2.54
C ALA A 82 -12.55 -27.74 -3.00
N LEU A 83 -12.35 -26.47 -3.30
CA LEU A 83 -13.39 -25.57 -3.78
C LEU A 83 -13.80 -25.91 -5.21
N ASP A 84 -15.06 -25.62 -5.55
CA ASP A 84 -15.51 -25.61 -6.94
C ASP A 84 -14.97 -24.39 -7.69
N ASP A 85 -15.00 -24.44 -9.02
CA ASP A 85 -14.45 -23.39 -9.89
C ASP A 85 -15.10 -22.02 -9.61
N ALA A 86 -16.40 -21.98 -9.35
CA ALA A 86 -17.12 -20.73 -9.05
C ALA A 86 -16.67 -20.10 -7.72
N SER A 87 -16.42 -20.92 -6.70
CA SER A 87 -15.87 -20.50 -5.42
C SER A 87 -14.43 -20.03 -5.57
N LEU A 88 -13.64 -20.72 -6.39
CA LEU A 88 -12.25 -20.37 -6.68
C LEU A 88 -12.18 -19.01 -7.41
N ASP A 89 -13.00 -18.80 -8.43
CA ASP A 89 -13.12 -17.54 -9.16
C ASP A 89 -13.50 -16.38 -8.23
N THR A 90 -14.41 -16.63 -7.29
CA THR A 90 -14.81 -15.63 -6.27
C THR A 90 -13.64 -15.25 -5.37
N LEU A 91 -12.80 -16.20 -4.96
CA LEU A 91 -11.59 -15.91 -4.18
C LEU A 91 -10.55 -15.14 -4.99
N PHE A 92 -10.35 -15.51 -6.27
CA PHE A 92 -9.45 -14.77 -7.15
C PHE A 92 -9.91 -13.34 -7.37
N ALA A 93 -11.21 -13.11 -7.55
CA ALA A 93 -11.78 -11.77 -7.66
C ALA A 93 -11.58 -10.96 -6.36
N ALA A 94 -11.76 -11.58 -5.20
CA ALA A 94 -11.52 -10.93 -3.90
C ALA A 94 -10.03 -10.58 -3.70
N MET A 95 -9.12 -11.48 -4.08
CA MET A 95 -7.68 -11.22 -4.07
C MET A 95 -7.33 -10.08 -5.01
N TRP A 96 -7.89 -10.05 -6.22
CA TRP A 96 -7.67 -8.97 -7.18
C TRP A 96 -8.11 -7.63 -6.60
N GLU A 97 -9.33 -7.55 -6.06
CA GLU A 97 -9.85 -6.31 -5.47
C GLU A 97 -9.02 -5.86 -4.27
N ALA A 98 -8.61 -6.78 -3.39
CA ALA A 98 -7.74 -6.48 -2.24
C ALA A 98 -6.36 -5.95 -2.67
N ASN A 99 -5.93 -6.29 -3.88
CA ASN A 99 -4.62 -5.95 -4.43
C ASN A 99 -4.71 -5.05 -5.67
N ARG A 100 -5.84 -4.37 -5.87
CA ARG A 100 -6.13 -3.63 -7.11
C ARG A 100 -5.04 -2.63 -7.48
N VAL A 101 -4.38 -2.03 -6.48
CA VAL A 101 -3.25 -1.10 -6.67
C VAL A 101 -2.04 -1.72 -7.40
N LEU A 102 -1.81 -3.04 -7.26
CA LEU A 102 -0.74 -3.75 -7.97
C LEU A 102 -1.02 -3.89 -9.47
N PHE A 103 -2.28 -3.93 -9.85
CA PHE A 103 -2.70 -4.28 -11.20
C PHE A 103 -3.24 -3.09 -12.00
N GLU A 104 -3.82 -2.11 -11.31
CA GLU A 104 -4.43 -0.92 -11.91
C GLU A 104 -3.69 0.35 -11.47
N PRO A 105 -2.91 0.97 -12.37
CA PRO A 105 -2.26 2.25 -12.10
C PRO A 105 -3.31 3.32 -11.72
N GLY A 106 -3.26 3.80 -10.48
CA GLY A 106 -4.18 4.83 -9.98
C GLY A 106 -5.38 4.33 -9.18
N ALA A 107 -5.54 3.02 -8.98
CA ALA A 107 -6.60 2.45 -8.16
C ALA A 107 -6.58 2.86 -6.66
N GLY A 108 -5.43 3.33 -6.16
CA GLY A 108 -5.24 3.91 -4.82
C GLY A 108 -5.35 5.43 -4.76
N ALA A 109 -5.46 6.11 -5.91
CA ALA A 109 -5.34 7.57 -6.03
C ALA A 109 -6.67 8.33 -5.86
N ARG A 110 -7.69 7.75 -5.21
CA ARG A 110 -9.00 8.44 -5.05
C ARG A 110 -8.93 9.66 -4.14
N THR A 111 -7.89 9.80 -3.34
CA THR A 111 -7.70 10.95 -2.44
C THR A 111 -6.21 11.22 -2.21
N GLY A 112 -5.51 11.77 -3.22
CA GLY A 112 -4.14 12.27 -3.10
C GLY A 112 -3.87 13.40 -4.11
N PRO A 113 -3.05 14.41 -3.80
CA PRO A 113 -2.71 15.46 -4.76
C PRO A 113 -2.13 14.85 -6.04
N ARG A 114 -2.73 15.17 -7.19
CA ARG A 114 -2.20 14.81 -8.50
C ARG A 114 -0.86 15.53 -8.69
N GLY A 115 0.24 14.79 -8.71
CA GLY A 115 1.57 15.32 -9.01
C GLY A 115 2.56 15.18 -7.86
N GLY A 116 2.90 13.95 -7.49
CA GLY A 116 4.07 13.65 -6.66
C GLY A 116 4.98 12.73 -7.45
N ALA A 117 6.27 13.09 -7.57
CA ALA A 117 7.29 12.17 -8.04
C ALA A 117 7.12 10.82 -7.31
N SER A 118 7.25 9.70 -8.03
CA SER A 118 7.17 8.36 -7.43
C SER A 118 8.13 8.30 -6.25
N ILE A 119 7.59 8.26 -5.04
CA ILE A 119 8.41 8.16 -3.84
C ILE A 119 9.10 6.80 -3.91
N SER A 120 10.43 6.78 -3.80
CA SER A 120 11.16 5.52 -3.79
C SER A 120 10.79 4.71 -2.55
N TRP A 121 10.71 3.37 -2.68
CA TRP A 121 10.42 2.48 -1.55
C TRP A 121 11.36 2.67 -0.36
N ALA A 122 12.63 2.99 -0.63
CA ALA A 122 13.61 3.33 0.39
C ALA A 122 13.21 4.60 1.17
N THR A 123 12.66 5.61 0.49
CA THR A 123 12.17 6.83 1.13
C THR A 123 10.91 6.54 1.96
N ALA A 124 9.99 5.72 1.45
CA ALA A 124 8.80 5.33 2.20
C ALA A 124 9.17 4.58 3.49
N ALA A 125 10.08 3.62 3.40
CA ALA A 125 10.58 2.90 4.58
C ALA A 125 11.28 3.83 5.57
N ALA A 126 12.14 4.74 5.10
CA ALA A 126 12.82 5.70 5.97
C ALA A 126 11.85 6.62 6.72
N VAL A 127 10.81 7.12 6.03
CA VAL A 127 9.76 7.96 6.65
C VAL A 127 8.97 7.19 7.70
N LEU A 128 8.63 5.93 7.45
CA LEU A 128 7.92 5.09 8.43
C LEU A 128 8.80 4.78 9.65
N ILE A 129 10.09 4.50 9.44
CA ILE A 129 11.05 4.29 10.54
C ILE A 129 11.23 5.56 11.37
N GLU A 130 11.36 6.72 10.72
CA GLU A 130 11.45 8.02 11.42
C GLU A 130 10.20 8.31 12.24
N ALA A 131 9.02 7.88 11.76
CA ALA A 131 7.76 7.95 12.50
C ALA A 131 7.64 6.93 13.66
N GLY A 132 8.64 6.06 13.84
CA GLY A 132 8.74 5.11 14.95
C GLY A 132 8.26 3.68 14.65
N HIS A 133 7.95 3.37 13.39
CA HIS A 133 7.62 1.99 13.00
C HIS A 133 8.87 1.12 12.97
N ARG A 134 8.74 -0.13 13.42
CA ARG A 134 9.82 -1.10 13.31
C ARG A 134 9.80 -1.77 11.94
N PRO A 135 10.94 -2.28 11.43
CA PRO A 135 10.96 -3.01 10.16
C PRO A 135 9.93 -4.15 10.11
N GLU A 136 9.74 -4.88 11.21
CA GLU A 136 8.78 -6.00 11.30
C GLU A 136 7.31 -5.55 11.17
N ASP A 137 7.01 -4.30 11.54
CA ASP A 137 5.67 -3.71 11.35
C ASP A 137 5.46 -3.34 9.89
N ILE A 138 6.49 -2.75 9.26
CA ILE A 138 6.46 -2.31 7.85
C ILE A 138 6.28 -3.52 6.92
N GLU A 139 6.92 -4.64 7.23
CA GLU A 139 6.77 -5.88 6.47
C GLU A 139 5.31 -6.36 6.40
N ARG A 140 4.49 -6.04 7.41
CA ARG A 140 3.08 -6.43 7.50
C ARG A 140 2.12 -5.39 6.94
N TYR A 141 2.65 -4.28 6.41
CA TYR A 141 1.81 -3.31 5.72
C TYR A 141 1.46 -3.80 4.32
N THR A 142 0.24 -3.53 3.90
CA THR A 142 -0.15 -3.70 2.50
C THR A 142 0.33 -2.50 1.70
N LEU A 143 0.45 -2.69 0.39
CA LEU A 143 0.82 -1.61 -0.53
C LEU A 143 -0.11 -0.38 -0.38
N VAL A 144 -1.42 -0.63 -0.26
CA VAL A 144 -2.44 0.40 -0.09
C VAL A 144 -2.19 1.25 1.16
N GLN A 145 -1.87 0.60 2.29
CA GLN A 145 -1.59 1.31 3.55
C GLN A 145 -0.37 2.23 3.39
N VAL A 146 0.70 1.75 2.76
CA VAL A 146 1.91 2.57 2.57
C VAL A 146 1.63 3.76 1.64
N GLU A 147 0.91 3.57 0.53
CA GLU A 147 0.53 4.68 -0.35
C GLU A 147 -0.28 5.76 0.41
N GLN A 148 -1.22 5.34 1.24
CA GLN A 148 -2.05 6.25 2.03
C GLN A 148 -1.24 7.00 3.09
N TYR A 149 -0.36 6.31 3.81
CA TYR A 149 0.51 6.95 4.80
C TYR A 149 1.47 7.94 4.16
N MET A 150 2.03 7.60 3.00
CA MET A 150 2.91 8.51 2.26
C MET A 150 2.15 9.72 1.71
N ALA A 151 0.92 9.54 1.21
CA ALA A 151 0.06 10.63 0.79
C ALA A 151 -0.31 11.55 1.97
N ALA A 152 -0.62 10.98 3.13
CA ALA A 152 -0.87 11.74 4.36
C ALA A 152 0.37 12.51 4.83
N HIS A 153 1.54 11.88 4.78
CA HIS A 153 2.80 12.53 5.13
C HIS A 153 3.12 13.70 4.18
N ALA A 154 2.90 13.53 2.87
CA ALA A 154 3.09 14.60 1.90
C ALA A 154 2.17 15.81 2.16
N ARG A 155 0.91 15.57 2.56
CA ARG A 155 -0.03 16.62 2.96
C ARG A 155 0.45 17.36 4.20
N LEU A 156 0.80 16.64 5.26
CA LEU A 156 1.34 17.24 6.48
C LEU A 156 2.60 18.07 6.23
N ALA A 157 3.48 17.59 5.35
CA ALA A 157 4.66 18.36 4.94
C ALA A 157 4.30 19.63 4.16
N ALA A 158 3.27 19.60 3.32
CA ALA A 158 2.77 20.79 2.63
C ALA A 158 2.14 21.79 3.60
N ASP A 159 1.35 21.33 4.57
CA ASP A 159 0.71 22.17 5.59
C ASP A 159 1.77 22.87 6.45
N ARG A 160 2.79 22.14 6.92
CA ARG A 160 3.94 22.72 7.65
C ARG A 160 4.69 23.76 6.82
N ARG A 161 4.81 23.58 5.50
CA ARG A 161 5.43 24.57 4.61
C ARG A 161 4.56 25.82 4.48
N LEU A 162 3.23 25.67 4.38
CA LEU A 162 2.31 26.80 4.34
C LEU A 162 2.32 27.59 5.66
N GLU A 163 2.35 26.90 6.80
CA GLU A 163 2.53 27.52 8.12
C GLU A 163 3.86 28.29 8.20
N ALA A 164 4.97 27.67 7.78
CA ALA A 164 6.28 28.31 7.76
C ALA A 164 6.29 29.54 6.84
N LEU A 165 5.64 29.48 5.67
CA LEU A 165 5.49 30.63 4.77
C LEU A 165 4.63 31.73 5.37
N SER A 166 3.56 31.37 6.09
CA SER A 166 2.71 32.31 6.81
C SER A 166 3.48 33.04 7.91
N ILE A 167 4.26 32.30 8.72
CA ILE A 167 5.17 32.85 9.73
C ILE A 167 6.24 33.71 9.08
N ALA A 168 6.87 33.24 7.99
CA ALA A 168 7.88 34.00 7.28
C ALA A 168 7.30 35.32 6.73
N ARG A 169 6.10 35.32 6.17
CA ARG A 169 5.40 36.51 5.68
C ARG A 169 5.04 37.47 6.82
N ALA A 170 4.52 36.96 7.94
CA ALA A 170 4.29 37.76 9.15
C ALA A 170 5.60 38.36 9.69
N SER A 171 6.70 37.61 9.63
CA SER A 171 8.04 38.07 10.01
C SER A 171 8.73 38.95 8.96
N GLN A 172 8.23 39.03 7.72
CA GLN A 172 8.68 40.02 6.73
C GLN A 172 7.95 41.34 6.89
N ALA A 173 6.70 41.31 7.37
CA ALA A 173 6.02 42.49 7.88
C ALA A 173 6.80 43.13 9.04
N ASP A 174 7.62 42.34 9.76
CA ASP A 174 8.63 42.80 10.72
C ASP A 174 10.07 42.39 10.28
N GLN A 175 10.64 43.12 9.31
CA GLN A 175 11.91 42.89 8.58
C GLN A 175 13.09 42.21 9.34
N LYS A 176 13.14 42.35 10.66
CA LYS A 176 14.13 41.74 11.57
C LYS A 176 13.88 40.24 11.83
N GLY A 177 12.62 39.82 11.95
CA GLY A 177 12.23 38.41 12.21
C GLY A 177 12.57 37.47 11.05
N TYR A 178 12.33 37.92 9.81
CA TYR A 178 12.62 37.15 8.60
C TYR A 178 14.10 36.76 8.47
N ARG A 179 15.04 37.68 8.75
CA ARG A 179 16.49 37.42 8.67
C ARG A 179 16.98 36.45 9.76
N SER A 180 16.25 36.32 10.87
CA SER A 180 16.57 35.35 11.91
C SER A 180 16.09 33.96 11.51
N PHE A 181 14.88 33.85 10.98
CA PHE A 181 14.29 32.59 10.53
C PHE A 181 15.09 31.92 9.40
N LEU A 182 15.52 32.70 8.39
CA LEU A 182 16.37 32.19 7.31
C LEU A 182 17.69 31.62 7.82
N ARG A 183 18.36 32.29 8.77
CA ARG A 183 19.61 31.79 9.38
C ARG A 183 19.40 30.48 10.14
N THR A 184 18.26 30.32 10.82
CA THR A 184 17.93 29.08 11.53
C THR A 184 17.68 27.93 10.55
N LEU A 185 16.96 28.18 9.44
CA LEU A 185 16.72 27.17 8.40
C LEU A 185 18.01 26.74 7.69
N GLU A 186 18.89 27.67 7.36
CA GLU A 186 20.19 27.37 6.75
C GLU A 186 21.09 26.55 7.69
N ALA A 187 21.13 26.90 8.97
CA ALA A 187 21.87 26.14 9.98
C ALA A 187 21.33 24.71 10.16
N SER A 188 20.00 24.55 10.21
CA SER A 188 19.38 23.22 10.29
C SER A 188 19.64 22.37 9.04
N ARG A 189 19.59 22.97 7.85
CA ARG A 189 19.90 22.27 6.59
C ARG A 189 21.37 21.83 6.52
N ALA A 190 22.31 22.66 6.96
CA ALA A 190 23.73 22.31 7.01
C ALA A 190 24.03 21.18 8.02
N LYS A 191 23.20 21.05 9.05
CA LYS A 191 23.32 20.00 10.09
C LYS A 191 22.76 18.65 9.65
N LEU A 192 21.81 18.64 8.70
CA LEU A 192 21.21 17.43 8.13
C LEU A 192 21.96 16.90 6.88
N GLY A 193 22.90 17.69 6.33
CA GLY A 193 23.71 17.33 5.16
C GLY A 193 25.15 16.88 5.50
N ARG A 194 25.44 16.57 6.76
CA ARG A 194 26.67 15.91 7.24
C ARG A 194 26.28 14.63 7.95
#